data_AF-A0A162YKY8-F1
#
_entry.id   AF-A0A162YKY8-F1
#
_cell.length_a   1.000
_cell.length_b   1.000
_cell.length_c   1.000
_cell.angle_alpha   90.00
_cell.angle_beta   90.00
_cell.angle_gamma   90.00
#
_symmetry.space_group_name_H-M   'P 1'
#
loop_
_entity.id
_entity.type
_entity.pdbx_description
1 polymer ?
#
loop_
_entity_poly.entity_id
_entity_poly.type
_entity_poly.pdbx_seq_one_letter_code
_entity_poly.pdbx_strand_id
1 'polypeptide(L)'
;MEMVPLTERKCIENSRISGEGKIWGGGSEIRINIKLNDIKFKFPPSLDAHDRRTLVVSVAAQTIGALTGNSFLTAPSSNSQVSLDIIKALIEACYRDLSLFSKYVVRILNMFVVFANYHDGSTVGVNSEFTVDYERLVQKFATFYDPSDNDDQKKLPSKLSKRKRKENMDIDILRYIGQRAMHAAVTSPALYASDFATQVELIMPPLITALANIGHPVDPTKSGPAPTNVHTWILDKNTVDLLAPNKFVLMSNKANGSAVRATLKPLFTFFDTNQKWWPSSLATSSMELAFDSLKIHRSYNRFIAKGYYPFAIFLLTLIHLFLFSYPVVMDANDIDDQDLITMKLPIDYLPGLDKPTKMVLKHATVVDFIANTLLNAPPRTYTVTDADWNNMRSDIVYLPRLETSGLPPILIEIQNTLNGVFLLSDFVLA
;
A
#
# COMPACT_ATOMS: atom_id res chain seq x y z
N MET A 1 22.04 -35.30 -53.92
CA MET A 1 22.03 -34.29 -52.85
C MET A 1 20.63 -34.36 -52.25
N GLU A 2 20.45 -35.31 -51.32
CA GLU A 2 19.14 -35.64 -50.74
C GLU A 2 18.77 -34.63 -49.66
N MET A 3 17.54 -34.12 -49.73
CA MET A 3 16.91 -33.36 -48.66
C MET A 3 16.44 -34.32 -47.56
N VAL A 4 16.97 -34.13 -46.35
CA VAL A 4 16.53 -34.83 -45.13
C VAL A 4 15.43 -33.97 -44.46
N PRO A 5 14.27 -34.54 -44.10
CA PRO A 5 13.22 -33.79 -43.41
C PRO A 5 13.52 -33.65 -41.92
N LEU A 6 13.25 -32.46 -41.37
CA LEU A 6 13.29 -32.15 -39.94
C LEU A 6 12.22 -32.96 -39.19
N THR A 7 12.63 -34.05 -38.58
CA THR A 7 11.85 -34.80 -37.59
C THR A 7 11.78 -34.05 -36.27
N GLU A 8 10.58 -34.06 -35.70
CA GLU A 8 10.19 -33.52 -34.40
C GLU A 8 11.23 -33.86 -33.30
N ARG A 9 11.76 -32.80 -32.66
CA ARG A 9 12.65 -32.94 -31.52
C ARG A 9 11.88 -33.49 -30.31
N LYS A 10 12.15 -34.76 -29.97
CA LYS A 10 12.01 -35.32 -28.63
C LYS A 10 12.82 -34.49 -27.62
N CYS A 11 12.16 -33.64 -26.84
CA CYS A 11 12.81 -32.90 -25.74
C CYS A 11 12.21 -33.19 -24.35
N ILE A 12 11.41 -34.26 -24.19
CA ILE A 12 10.91 -34.72 -22.89
C ILE A 12 11.30 -36.18 -22.66
N GLU A 13 12.60 -36.47 -22.68
CA GLU A 13 13.17 -37.68 -22.07
C GLU A 13 14.29 -37.19 -21.15
N ASN A 14 14.16 -37.46 -19.84
CA ASN A 14 15.10 -37.16 -18.73
C ASN A 14 14.73 -36.07 -17.72
N SER A 15 13.45 -35.84 -17.42
CA SER A 15 13.07 -35.45 -16.06
C SER A 15 13.04 -36.71 -15.19
N ARG A 16 14.14 -37.01 -14.50
CA ARG A 16 14.22 -38.14 -13.56
C ARG A 16 13.38 -37.82 -12.31
N ILE A 17 12.13 -38.25 -12.31
CA ILE A 17 11.23 -38.25 -11.15
C ILE A 17 11.72 -39.37 -10.22
N SER A 18 12.40 -39.04 -9.13
CA SER A 18 12.73 -40.03 -8.10
C SER A 18 11.55 -40.16 -7.14
N GLY A 19 10.72 -41.17 -7.33
CA GLY A 19 9.72 -41.60 -6.36
C GLY A 19 9.83 -43.12 -6.19
N GLU A 20 9.96 -43.59 -4.97
CA GLU A 20 9.83 -45.01 -4.65
C GLU A 20 8.36 -45.42 -4.82
N GLY A 21 8.03 -46.10 -5.91
CA GLY A 21 6.72 -46.67 -6.16
C GLY A 21 6.70 -48.17 -5.85
N LYS A 22 5.85 -48.62 -4.93
CA LYS A 22 5.48 -50.04 -4.84
C LYS A 22 4.39 -50.33 -5.86
N ILE A 23 4.66 -51.30 -6.74
CA ILE A 23 3.74 -51.80 -7.75
C ILE A 23 2.84 -52.87 -7.10
N TRP A 24 1.54 -52.66 -7.10
CA TRP A 24 0.56 -53.72 -6.81
C TRP A 24 -0.09 -54.13 -8.13
N GLY A 25 0.12 -55.38 -8.54
CA GLY A 25 -0.42 -55.94 -9.77
C GLY A 25 -1.82 -56.51 -9.57
N GLY A 26 -2.75 -56.13 -10.45
CA GLY A 26 -4.05 -56.79 -10.62
C GLY A 26 -5.16 -55.86 -11.10
N GLY A 27 -5.33 -55.72 -12.42
CA GLY A 27 -6.55 -55.18 -13.04
C GLY A 27 -6.53 -53.69 -13.43
N SER A 28 -6.25 -53.44 -14.72
CA SER A 28 -6.69 -52.30 -15.57
C SER A 28 -6.86 -50.88 -15.01
N GLU A 29 -6.11 -50.47 -13.99
CA GLU A 29 -5.95 -49.04 -13.64
C GLU A 29 -4.54 -48.78 -13.09
N ILE A 30 -3.71 -48.08 -13.86
CA ILE A 30 -2.41 -47.59 -13.38
C ILE A 30 -2.67 -46.27 -12.64
N ARG A 31 -2.71 -46.32 -11.31
CA ARG A 31 -2.73 -45.12 -10.47
C ARG A 31 -1.30 -44.73 -10.08
N ILE A 32 -0.78 -43.68 -10.70
CA ILE A 32 0.47 -43.04 -10.29
C ILE A 32 0.14 -42.03 -9.20
N ASN A 33 0.43 -42.36 -7.94
CA ASN A 33 0.39 -41.38 -6.84
C ASN A 33 1.67 -40.56 -6.86
N ILE A 34 1.62 -39.38 -7.47
CA ILE A 34 2.70 -38.40 -7.43
C ILE A 34 2.57 -37.59 -6.14
N LYS A 35 3.60 -37.61 -5.30
CA LYS A 35 3.70 -36.70 -4.15
C LYS A 35 4.09 -35.31 -4.68
N LEU A 36 3.09 -34.45 -4.88
CA LEU A 36 3.20 -33.17 -5.61
C LEU A 36 4.21 -32.17 -5.00
N ASN A 37 4.54 -32.28 -3.72
CA ASN A 37 5.51 -31.40 -3.04
C ASN A 37 6.97 -31.57 -3.50
N ASP A 38 7.28 -32.57 -4.33
CA ASP A 38 8.64 -32.87 -4.79
C ASP A 38 8.91 -32.49 -6.27
N ILE A 39 7.99 -31.79 -6.94
CA ILE A 39 8.21 -31.33 -8.32
C ILE A 39 9.22 -30.17 -8.32
N LYS A 40 10.50 -30.50 -8.54
CA LYS A 40 11.56 -29.53 -8.82
C LYS A 40 11.91 -29.58 -10.30
N PHE A 41 11.66 -28.47 -11.01
CA PHE A 41 12.20 -28.29 -12.35
C PHE A 41 13.73 -28.17 -12.25
N LYS A 42 14.45 -29.22 -12.66
CA LYS A 42 15.89 -29.16 -12.90
C LYS A 42 16.12 -29.14 -14.40
N PHE A 43 16.53 -27.99 -14.92
CA PHE A 43 16.99 -27.90 -16.30
C PHE A 43 18.33 -28.64 -16.44
N PRO A 44 18.56 -29.37 -17.54
CA PRO A 44 19.87 -29.95 -17.81
C PRO A 44 20.95 -28.87 -17.78
N PRO A 45 22.11 -29.09 -17.16
CA PRO A 45 23.18 -28.10 -17.13
C PRO A 45 23.69 -27.74 -18.54
N SER A 46 23.51 -28.64 -19.52
CA SER A 46 23.88 -28.47 -20.92
C SER A 46 22.92 -27.61 -21.76
N LEU A 47 21.72 -27.33 -21.27
CA LEU A 47 20.76 -26.50 -22.00
C LEU A 47 21.23 -25.05 -21.89
N ASP A 48 21.40 -24.33 -22.99
CA ASP A 48 21.83 -22.93 -22.94
C ASP A 48 20.70 -22.04 -22.36
N ALA A 49 21.04 -20.79 -22.01
CA ALA A 49 20.08 -19.88 -21.39
C ALA A 49 18.93 -19.47 -22.36
N HIS A 50 19.18 -19.47 -23.66
CA HIS A 50 18.19 -19.09 -24.67
C HIS A 50 17.16 -20.22 -24.85
N ASP A 51 17.62 -21.46 -25.01
CA ASP A 51 16.79 -22.65 -25.13
C ASP A 51 15.95 -22.87 -23.87
N ARG A 52 16.51 -22.62 -22.68
CA ARG A 52 15.76 -22.63 -21.41
C ARG A 52 14.60 -21.64 -21.44
N ARG A 53 14.85 -20.39 -21.85
CA ARG A 53 13.82 -19.34 -21.91
C ARG A 53 12.72 -19.69 -22.91
N THR A 54 13.10 -20.14 -24.10
CA THR A 54 12.14 -20.56 -25.14
C THR A 54 11.26 -21.71 -24.66
N LEU A 55 11.85 -22.70 -23.98
CA LEU A 55 11.11 -23.81 -23.39
C LEU A 55 10.13 -23.33 -22.31
N VAL A 56 10.58 -22.46 -21.39
CA VAL A 56 9.72 -21.91 -20.32
C VAL A 56 8.53 -21.15 -20.91
N VAL A 57 8.76 -20.30 -21.91
CA VAL A 57 7.70 -19.54 -22.59
C VAL A 57 6.72 -20.48 -23.28
N SER A 58 7.21 -21.49 -24.01
CA SER A 58 6.36 -22.47 -24.70
C SER A 58 5.52 -23.28 -23.72
N VAL A 59 6.13 -23.78 -22.63
CA VAL A 59 5.43 -24.56 -21.60
C VAL A 59 4.40 -23.69 -20.88
N ALA A 60 4.76 -22.45 -20.52
CA ALA A 60 3.84 -21.51 -19.89
C ALA A 60 2.65 -21.19 -20.81
N ALA A 61 2.90 -20.88 -22.08
CA ALA A 61 1.85 -20.56 -23.05
C ALA A 61 0.90 -21.74 -23.30
N GLN A 62 1.42 -22.96 -23.47
CA GLN A 62 0.58 -24.15 -23.66
C GLN A 62 -0.20 -24.52 -22.39
N THR A 63 0.48 -24.58 -21.24
CA THR A 63 -0.14 -24.99 -19.97
C THR A 63 -1.17 -23.96 -19.52
N ILE A 64 -0.83 -22.67 -19.54
CA ILE A 64 -1.72 -21.61 -19.07
C ILE A 64 -2.80 -21.31 -20.12
N GLY A 65 -2.47 -21.35 -21.41
CA GLY A 65 -3.46 -21.20 -22.49
C GLY A 65 -4.57 -22.24 -22.38
N ALA A 66 -4.22 -23.51 -22.15
CA ALA A 66 -5.20 -24.58 -21.93
C ALA A 66 -6.07 -24.38 -20.67
N LEU A 67 -5.52 -23.74 -19.63
CA LEU A 67 -6.24 -23.49 -18.37
C LEU A 67 -7.18 -22.29 -18.44
N THR A 68 -6.80 -21.24 -19.16
CA THR A 68 -7.59 -20.01 -19.28
C THR A 68 -8.84 -20.16 -20.16
N GLY A 69 -8.88 -21.17 -21.04
CA GLY A 69 -10.04 -21.45 -21.91
C GLY A 69 -11.23 -22.12 -21.21
N ASN A 70 -11.04 -22.70 -20.02
CA ASN A 70 -12.10 -23.36 -19.25
C ASN A 70 -12.38 -22.58 -17.96
N SER A 71 -13.62 -22.14 -17.75
CA SER A 71 -14.07 -21.29 -16.64
C SER A 71 -13.67 -21.84 -15.25
N PHE A 72 -12.50 -21.42 -14.77
CA PHE A 72 -11.86 -21.86 -13.52
C PHE A 72 -12.64 -21.45 -12.25
N LEU A 73 -13.63 -20.57 -12.38
CA LEU A 73 -14.45 -20.11 -11.25
C LEU A 73 -15.49 -21.15 -10.79
N THR A 74 -15.74 -22.21 -11.57
CA THR A 74 -16.70 -23.26 -11.22
C THR A 74 -15.98 -24.56 -10.83
N ALA A 75 -15.67 -24.67 -9.54
CA ALA A 75 -15.14 -25.84 -8.83
C ALA A 75 -13.74 -26.37 -9.26
N PRO A 76 -12.79 -26.49 -8.32
CA PRO A 76 -11.47 -27.07 -8.62
C PRO A 76 -11.61 -28.55 -8.93
N SER A 77 -11.38 -28.94 -10.18
CA SER A 77 -11.15 -30.34 -10.54
C SER A 77 -9.76 -30.78 -10.06
N SER A 78 -9.54 -32.07 -9.83
CA SER A 78 -8.20 -32.61 -9.51
C SER A 78 -7.14 -32.19 -10.54
N ASN A 79 -7.52 -32.10 -11.81
CA ASN A 79 -6.65 -31.66 -12.91
C ASN A 79 -6.28 -30.17 -12.79
N SER A 80 -7.18 -29.34 -12.23
CA SER A 80 -6.92 -27.92 -11.98
C SER A 80 -5.86 -27.73 -10.89
N GLN A 81 -5.87 -28.57 -9.85
CA GLN A 81 -4.88 -28.48 -8.77
C GLN A 81 -3.47 -28.85 -9.25
N VAL A 82 -3.32 -29.96 -10.00
CA VAL A 82 -2.03 -30.36 -10.56
C VAL A 82 -1.46 -29.26 -11.44
N SER A 83 -2.32 -28.62 -12.24
CA SER A 83 -1.91 -27.52 -13.11
C SER A 83 -1.44 -26.29 -12.32
N LEU A 84 -2.15 -25.93 -11.24
CA LEU A 84 -1.71 -24.87 -10.32
C LEU A 84 -0.37 -25.20 -9.66
N ASP A 85 -0.16 -26.44 -9.23
CA ASP A 85 1.09 -26.87 -8.60
C ASP A 85 2.27 -26.82 -9.60
N ILE A 86 2.03 -27.19 -10.87
CA ILE A 86 3.01 -27.05 -11.95
C ILE A 86 3.37 -25.57 -12.17
N ILE A 87 2.38 -24.68 -12.25
CA ILE A 87 2.63 -23.25 -12.48
C ILE A 87 3.34 -22.64 -11.26
N LYS A 88 3.00 -23.06 -10.04
CA LYS A 88 3.73 -22.68 -8.82
C LYS A 88 5.20 -23.08 -8.89
N ALA A 89 5.47 -24.34 -9.19
CA ALA A 89 6.83 -24.83 -9.34
C ALA A 89 7.57 -24.10 -10.48
N LEU A 90 6.88 -23.71 -11.55
CA LEU A 90 7.45 -22.94 -12.65
C LEU A 90 7.84 -21.51 -12.20
N ILE A 91 6.95 -20.79 -11.50
CA ILE A 91 7.24 -19.45 -10.98
C ILE A 91 8.43 -19.50 -10.01
N GLU A 92 8.43 -20.46 -9.09
CA GLU A 92 9.52 -20.62 -8.10
C GLU A 92 10.86 -20.97 -8.76
N ALA A 93 10.85 -21.82 -9.79
CA ALA A 93 12.06 -22.20 -10.51
C ALA A 93 12.59 -21.11 -11.46
N CYS A 94 11.69 -20.28 -12.02
CA CYS A 94 12.01 -19.34 -13.10
C CYS A 94 11.81 -17.87 -12.70
N TYR A 95 11.87 -17.52 -11.40
CA TYR A 95 11.54 -16.17 -10.92
C TYR A 95 12.35 -15.04 -11.58
N ARG A 96 13.58 -15.31 -12.03
CA ARG A 96 14.44 -14.32 -12.73
C ARG A 96 13.98 -14.01 -14.15
N ASP A 97 13.27 -14.94 -14.78
CA ASP A 97 12.75 -14.81 -16.14
C ASP A 97 11.22 -14.66 -16.13
N LEU A 98 10.63 -14.33 -14.97
CA LEU A 98 9.18 -14.27 -14.77
C LEU A 98 8.51 -13.22 -15.68
N SER A 99 9.23 -12.17 -16.05
CA SER A 99 8.79 -11.14 -17.01
C SER A 99 8.43 -11.71 -18.39
N LEU A 100 9.03 -12.84 -18.80
CA LEU A 100 8.78 -13.46 -20.10
C LEU A 100 7.40 -14.13 -20.20
N PHE A 101 6.79 -14.49 -19.06
CA PHE A 101 5.52 -15.22 -19.03
C PHE A 101 4.52 -14.67 -17.99
N SER A 102 4.81 -13.52 -17.38
CA SER A 102 3.98 -12.86 -16.37
C SER A 102 2.55 -12.62 -16.86
N LYS A 103 2.39 -12.23 -18.14
CA LYS A 103 1.09 -12.00 -18.79
C LYS A 103 0.15 -13.20 -18.69
N TYR A 104 0.69 -14.41 -18.73
CA TYR A 104 -0.12 -15.62 -18.61
C TYR A 104 -0.47 -15.91 -17.15
N VAL A 105 0.47 -15.69 -16.23
CA VAL A 105 0.30 -15.98 -14.79
C VAL A 105 -0.75 -15.09 -14.14
N VAL A 106 -0.77 -13.79 -14.47
CA VAL A 106 -1.75 -12.83 -13.91
C VAL A 106 -3.20 -13.24 -14.22
N ARG A 107 -3.44 -14.03 -15.26
CA ARG A 107 -4.79 -14.54 -15.57
C ARG A 107 -5.29 -15.61 -14.59
N ILE A 108 -4.41 -16.17 -13.76
CA ILE A 108 -4.75 -17.24 -12.82
C ILE A 108 -4.85 -16.66 -11.40
N LEU A 109 -6.09 -16.44 -10.95
CA LEU A 109 -6.41 -15.83 -9.64
C LEU A 109 -5.68 -16.50 -8.47
N ASN A 110 -5.70 -17.84 -8.38
CA ASN A 110 -5.12 -18.54 -7.23
C ASN A 110 -3.59 -18.40 -7.12
N MET A 111 -2.92 -17.89 -8.16
CA MET A 111 -1.48 -17.76 -8.22
C MET A 111 -0.98 -16.35 -7.94
N PHE A 112 -1.87 -15.37 -7.81
CA PHE A 112 -1.48 -13.97 -7.63
C PHE A 112 -0.56 -13.75 -6.43
N VAL A 113 -0.83 -14.40 -5.30
CA VAL A 113 0.02 -14.27 -4.09
C VAL A 113 1.44 -14.76 -4.35
N VAL A 114 1.59 -15.89 -5.04
CA VAL A 114 2.92 -16.42 -5.40
C VAL A 114 3.58 -15.49 -6.41
N PHE A 115 2.84 -15.09 -7.45
CA PHE A 115 3.32 -14.18 -8.48
C PHE A 115 3.85 -12.87 -7.88
N ALA A 116 3.07 -12.19 -7.04
CA ALA A 116 3.43 -10.90 -6.45
C ALA A 116 4.68 -10.98 -5.53
N ASN A 117 4.95 -12.15 -4.94
CA ASN A 117 6.14 -12.39 -4.12
C ASN A 117 7.43 -12.55 -4.94
N TYR A 118 7.33 -13.05 -6.17
CA TYR A 118 8.49 -13.33 -7.03
C TYR A 118 8.68 -12.30 -8.15
N HIS A 119 7.63 -11.57 -8.50
CA HIS A 119 7.68 -10.57 -9.55
C HIS A 119 8.34 -9.27 -9.04
N ASP A 120 9.37 -8.82 -9.76
CA ASP A 120 10.16 -7.64 -9.43
C ASP A 120 9.48 -6.31 -9.85
N GLY A 121 8.35 -6.40 -10.53
CA GLY A 121 7.61 -5.23 -11.01
C GLY A 121 8.09 -4.70 -12.36
N SER A 122 9.20 -5.20 -12.92
CA SER A 122 9.85 -4.64 -14.11
C SER A 122 8.95 -4.53 -15.35
N THR A 123 7.91 -5.36 -15.45
CA THR A 123 6.93 -5.32 -16.55
C THR A 123 5.70 -4.47 -16.27
N VAL A 124 5.42 -4.17 -14.99
CA VAL A 124 4.33 -3.28 -14.57
C VAL A 124 4.80 -1.83 -14.82
N GLY A 125 3.96 -1.02 -15.46
CA GLY A 125 4.30 0.33 -15.91
C GLY A 125 4.96 0.39 -17.29
N VAL A 126 5.71 -0.65 -17.70
CA VAL A 126 6.36 -0.71 -19.01
C VAL A 126 5.43 -1.26 -20.09
N ASN A 127 4.69 -2.32 -19.80
CA ASN A 127 3.71 -2.89 -20.71
C ASN A 127 2.30 -2.48 -20.23
N SER A 128 1.64 -1.59 -20.98
CA SER A 128 0.34 -1.02 -20.61
C SER A 128 -0.76 -2.09 -20.52
N GLU A 129 -0.81 -3.05 -21.45
CA GLU A 129 -1.78 -4.15 -21.42
C GLU A 129 -1.59 -5.01 -20.16
N PHE A 130 -0.34 -5.36 -19.85
CA PHE A 130 -0.02 -6.11 -18.64
C PHE A 130 -0.34 -5.34 -17.35
N THR A 131 -0.06 -4.04 -17.34
CA THR A 131 -0.35 -3.16 -16.20
C THR A 131 -1.84 -3.10 -15.92
N VAL A 132 -2.66 -2.91 -16.95
CA VAL A 132 -4.13 -2.93 -16.84
C VAL A 132 -4.64 -4.28 -16.35
N ASP A 133 -4.09 -5.39 -16.84
CA ASP A 133 -4.47 -6.73 -16.37
C ASP A 133 -4.08 -6.96 -14.90
N TYR A 134 -2.90 -6.47 -14.48
CA TYR A 134 -2.44 -6.52 -13.09
C TYR A 134 -3.35 -5.68 -12.17
N GLU A 135 -3.63 -4.43 -12.54
CA GLU A 135 -4.49 -3.52 -11.76
C GLU A 135 -5.93 -4.04 -11.67
N ARG A 136 -6.49 -4.56 -12.76
CA ARG A 136 -7.82 -5.20 -12.76
C ARG A 136 -7.85 -6.41 -11.82
N LEU A 137 -6.76 -7.16 -11.74
CA LEU A 137 -6.64 -8.29 -10.83
C LEU A 137 -6.58 -7.83 -9.36
N VAL A 138 -5.77 -6.81 -9.05
CA VAL A 138 -5.73 -6.19 -7.71
C VAL A 138 -7.12 -5.67 -7.33
N GLN A 139 -7.79 -4.94 -8.22
CA GLN A 139 -9.14 -4.44 -8.02
C GLN A 139 -10.13 -5.59 -7.77
N LYS A 140 -10.05 -6.68 -8.53
CA LYS A 140 -10.89 -7.86 -8.32
C LYS A 140 -10.67 -8.47 -6.94
N PHE A 141 -9.43 -8.58 -6.47
CA PHE A 141 -9.15 -9.03 -5.10
C PHE A 141 -9.63 -8.06 -4.03
N ALA A 142 -9.60 -6.76 -4.30
CA ALA A 142 -10.18 -5.75 -3.41
C ALA A 142 -11.69 -5.97 -3.23
N THR A 143 -12.41 -6.41 -4.27
CA THR A 143 -13.85 -6.73 -4.13
C THR A 143 -14.15 -7.93 -3.23
N PHE A 144 -13.18 -8.84 -3.04
CA PHE A 144 -13.35 -9.96 -2.11
C PHE A 144 -13.23 -9.53 -0.65
N TYR A 145 -12.66 -8.35 -0.42
CA TYR A 145 -12.36 -7.82 0.90
C TYR A 145 -13.63 -7.29 1.61
N ASP A 146 -14.51 -6.63 0.84
CA ASP A 146 -15.83 -6.22 1.28
C ASP A 146 -16.90 -6.71 0.29
N PRO A 147 -17.41 -7.94 0.48
CA PRO A 147 -18.44 -8.51 -0.39
C PRO A 147 -19.78 -7.76 -0.32
N SER A 148 -19.99 -6.89 0.68
CA SER A 148 -21.27 -6.21 0.90
C SER A 148 -21.56 -5.11 -0.13
N ASP A 149 -20.53 -4.62 -0.80
CA ASP A 149 -20.62 -3.59 -1.85
C ASP A 149 -20.86 -4.18 -3.26
N ASN A 150 -20.73 -5.50 -3.42
CA ASN A 150 -21.09 -6.16 -4.68
C ASN A 150 -22.61 -6.30 -4.79
N ASP A 151 -23.26 -5.36 -5.49
CA ASP A 151 -24.69 -5.40 -5.80
C ASP A 151 -25.11 -6.71 -6.52
N ASP A 152 -24.18 -7.38 -7.20
CA ASP A 152 -24.41 -8.69 -7.82
C ASP A 152 -24.64 -9.81 -6.80
N GLN A 153 -24.10 -9.71 -5.58
CA GLN A 153 -24.36 -10.69 -4.51
C GLN A 153 -25.66 -10.41 -3.74
N LYS A 154 -26.17 -9.17 -3.74
CA LYS A 154 -27.48 -8.83 -3.12
C LYS A 154 -28.67 -9.51 -3.80
N LYS A 155 -28.50 -10.02 -5.03
CA LYS A 155 -29.54 -10.75 -5.78
C LYS A 155 -29.65 -12.24 -5.45
N LEU A 156 -28.84 -12.79 -4.53
CA LEU A 156 -28.96 -14.19 -4.17
C LEU A 156 -30.19 -14.42 -3.24
N PRO A 157 -31.19 -15.23 -3.64
CA PRO A 157 -32.50 -15.27 -3.00
C PRO A 157 -32.44 -15.81 -1.56
N SER A 158 -33.03 -15.05 -0.64
CA SER A 158 -33.06 -15.18 0.83
C SER A 158 -33.74 -16.43 1.41
N LYS A 159 -34.04 -17.46 0.61
CA LYS A 159 -34.76 -18.67 1.05
C LYS A 159 -33.80 -19.85 1.22
N LEU A 160 -32.94 -19.86 2.24
CA LEU A 160 -32.46 -21.12 2.86
C LEU A 160 -31.66 -20.86 4.16
N SER A 161 -32.32 -20.91 5.31
CA SER A 161 -31.68 -20.69 6.63
C SER A 161 -30.64 -21.76 7.03
N LYS A 162 -30.60 -22.91 6.35
CA LYS A 162 -29.55 -23.94 6.52
C LYS A 162 -28.41 -23.85 5.50
N ARG A 163 -28.59 -23.15 4.36
CA ARG A 163 -27.50 -22.84 3.40
C ARG A 163 -26.67 -21.64 3.84
N LYS A 164 -27.27 -20.75 4.65
CA LYS A 164 -26.60 -19.60 5.26
C LYS A 164 -25.29 -19.92 5.99
N ARG A 165 -25.15 -21.08 6.64
CA ARG A 165 -23.88 -21.46 7.29
C ARG A 165 -22.77 -21.78 6.29
N LYS A 166 -23.11 -22.41 5.15
CA LYS A 166 -22.15 -22.68 4.09
C LYS A 166 -21.78 -21.39 3.34
N GLU A 167 -22.77 -20.53 3.09
CA GLU A 167 -22.58 -19.23 2.45
C GLU A 167 -21.71 -18.27 3.29
N ASN A 168 -21.90 -18.20 4.61
CA ASN A 168 -21.05 -17.38 5.47
C ASN A 168 -19.59 -17.87 5.50
N MET A 169 -19.38 -19.20 5.48
CA MET A 169 -18.03 -19.77 5.39
C MET A 169 -17.34 -19.35 4.09
N ASP A 170 -18.06 -19.37 2.96
CA ASP A 170 -17.54 -18.97 1.66
C ASP A 170 -17.17 -17.47 1.64
N ILE A 171 -17.93 -16.61 2.33
CA ILE A 171 -17.63 -15.17 2.47
C ILE A 171 -16.32 -14.93 3.23
N ASP A 172 -16.11 -15.57 4.37
CA ASP A 172 -14.89 -15.37 5.16
C ASP A 172 -13.64 -15.91 4.44
N ILE A 173 -13.78 -16.99 3.67
CA ILE A 173 -12.72 -17.50 2.79
C ILE A 173 -12.39 -16.47 1.70
N LEU A 174 -13.39 -15.89 1.04
CA LEU A 174 -13.17 -14.85 0.03
C LEU A 174 -12.47 -13.64 0.63
N ARG A 175 -12.91 -13.18 1.81
CA ARG A 175 -12.26 -12.07 2.54
C ARG A 175 -10.81 -12.40 2.86
N TYR A 176 -10.52 -13.62 3.31
CA TYR A 176 -9.15 -14.06 3.53
C TYR A 176 -8.30 -14.10 2.25
N ILE A 177 -8.86 -14.56 1.13
CA ILE A 177 -8.19 -14.55 -0.17
C ILE A 177 -7.88 -13.11 -0.59
N GLY A 178 -8.86 -12.21 -0.53
CA GLY A 178 -8.69 -10.78 -0.82
C GLY A 178 -7.60 -10.17 0.07
N GLN A 179 -7.65 -10.44 1.37
CA GLN A 179 -6.64 -10.03 2.34
C GLN A 179 -5.23 -10.53 1.97
N ARG A 180 -5.07 -11.80 1.61
CA ARG A 180 -3.77 -12.37 1.22
C ARG A 180 -3.25 -11.74 -0.07
N ALA A 181 -4.13 -11.50 -1.04
CA ALA A 181 -3.78 -10.81 -2.27
C ALA A 181 -3.35 -9.36 -2.01
N MET A 182 -4.09 -8.59 -1.21
CA MET A 182 -3.70 -7.22 -0.83
C MET A 182 -2.35 -7.19 -0.14
N HIS A 183 -2.10 -8.13 0.78
CA HIS A 183 -0.79 -8.23 1.44
C HIS A 183 0.32 -8.46 0.42
N ALA A 184 0.12 -9.41 -0.50
CA ALA A 184 1.10 -9.73 -1.54
C ALA A 184 1.37 -8.51 -2.45
N ALA A 185 0.32 -7.77 -2.84
CA ALA A 185 0.44 -6.54 -3.62
C ALA A 185 1.24 -5.47 -2.87
N VAL A 186 0.92 -5.21 -1.58
CA VAL A 186 1.66 -4.24 -0.76
C VAL A 186 3.12 -4.65 -0.55
N THR A 187 3.41 -5.95 -0.34
CA THR A 187 4.80 -6.42 -0.17
C THR A 187 5.57 -6.42 -1.48
N SER A 188 4.90 -6.56 -2.62
CA SER A 188 5.53 -6.69 -3.92
C SER A 188 6.39 -5.47 -4.28
N PRO A 189 7.56 -5.68 -4.93
CA PRO A 189 8.30 -4.61 -5.59
C PRO A 189 7.48 -3.89 -6.67
N ALA A 190 6.49 -4.59 -7.27
CA ALA A 190 5.59 -4.03 -8.28
C ALA A 190 4.79 -2.81 -7.80
N LEU A 191 4.66 -2.60 -6.49
CA LEU A 191 3.97 -1.44 -5.92
C LEU A 191 4.54 -0.09 -6.38
N TYR A 192 5.86 -0.02 -6.61
CA TYR A 192 6.54 1.20 -7.07
C TYR A 192 6.87 1.19 -8.56
N ALA A 193 6.67 0.06 -9.24
CA ALA A 193 7.00 -0.06 -10.65
C ALA A 193 5.91 0.54 -11.54
N SER A 194 4.65 0.51 -11.09
CA SER A 194 3.57 1.29 -11.70
C SER A 194 3.48 2.71 -11.11
N ASP A 195 2.46 3.45 -11.52
CA ASP A 195 1.98 4.58 -10.74
C ASP A 195 1.59 4.11 -9.32
N PHE A 196 2.38 4.51 -8.33
CA PHE A 196 2.15 4.22 -6.92
C PHE A 196 0.77 4.72 -6.49
N ALA A 197 0.37 5.92 -6.94
CA ALA A 197 -0.91 6.51 -6.55
C ALA A 197 -2.10 5.66 -7.01
N THR A 198 -2.06 5.14 -8.24
CA THR A 198 -3.09 4.23 -8.76
C THR A 198 -3.20 2.96 -7.94
N GLN A 199 -2.07 2.29 -7.62
CA GLN A 199 -2.11 1.08 -6.80
C GLN A 199 -2.60 1.35 -5.37
N VAL A 200 -2.20 2.48 -4.78
CA VAL A 200 -2.69 2.90 -3.46
C VAL A 200 -4.20 3.12 -3.49
N GLU A 201 -4.73 3.77 -4.52
CA GLU A 201 -6.17 4.00 -4.68
C GLU A 201 -6.96 2.69 -4.83
N LEU A 202 -6.35 1.62 -5.34
CA LEU A 202 -6.97 0.29 -5.38
C LEU A 202 -6.88 -0.47 -4.05
N ILE A 203 -5.75 -0.34 -3.35
CA ILE A 203 -5.42 -1.16 -2.17
C ILE A 203 -5.94 -0.54 -0.87
N MET A 204 -5.87 0.78 -0.72
CA MET A 204 -6.20 1.45 0.55
C MET A 204 -7.68 1.41 0.91
N PRO A 205 -8.64 1.65 0.00
CA PRO A 205 -10.06 1.62 0.34
C PRO A 205 -10.52 0.33 1.05
N PRO A 206 -10.24 -0.89 0.53
CA PRO A 206 -10.63 -2.09 1.24
C PRO A 206 -9.95 -2.18 2.60
N LEU A 207 -8.65 -1.87 2.72
CA LEU A 207 -7.94 -1.87 4.00
C LEU A 207 -8.61 -0.95 5.03
N ILE A 208 -8.97 0.27 4.65
CA ILE A 208 -9.65 1.25 5.50
C ILE A 208 -11.02 0.72 5.93
N THR A 209 -11.77 0.09 5.03
CA THR A 209 -13.07 -0.52 5.37
C THR A 209 -12.93 -1.64 6.40
N ALA A 210 -11.91 -2.51 6.33
CA ALA A 210 -11.69 -3.48 7.42
C ALA A 210 -11.28 -2.80 8.72
N LEU A 211 -10.42 -1.78 8.67
CA LEU A 211 -10.05 -1.04 9.88
C LEU A 211 -11.29 -0.47 10.56
N ALA A 212 -12.21 0.09 9.77
CA ALA A 212 -13.50 0.58 10.25
C ALA A 212 -14.36 -0.52 10.88
N ASN A 213 -14.29 -1.75 10.37
CA ASN A 213 -15.05 -2.90 10.87
C ASN A 213 -14.50 -3.48 12.19
N ILE A 214 -13.23 -3.22 12.55
CA ILE A 214 -12.64 -3.68 13.83
C ILE A 214 -13.26 -2.96 15.04
N GLY A 215 -13.73 -1.72 14.86
CA GLY A 215 -14.52 -0.98 15.86
C GLY A 215 -13.77 -0.46 17.11
N HIS A 216 -12.49 -0.80 17.29
CA HIS A 216 -11.69 -0.47 18.47
C HIS A 216 -10.30 0.08 18.10
N PRO A 217 -9.59 0.76 19.03
CA PRO A 217 -8.24 1.23 18.77
C PRO A 217 -7.38 0.07 18.29
N VAL A 218 -6.84 0.26 17.09
CA VAL A 218 -6.16 -0.76 16.34
C VAL A 218 -4.75 -0.92 16.90
N ASP A 219 -4.56 -1.92 17.75
CA ASP A 219 -3.24 -2.25 18.28
C ASP A 219 -2.56 -3.26 17.33
N PRO A 220 -1.57 -2.84 16.52
CA PRO A 220 -0.89 -3.75 15.59
C PRO A 220 -0.10 -4.84 16.34
N THR A 221 0.26 -4.61 17.61
CA THR A 221 1.01 -5.60 18.42
C THR A 221 0.14 -6.77 18.86
N LYS A 222 -1.19 -6.61 18.85
CA LYS A 222 -2.15 -7.68 19.16
C LYS A 222 -2.53 -8.52 17.94
N SER A 223 -2.04 -8.18 16.76
CA SER A 223 -2.23 -9.03 15.59
C SER A 223 -1.44 -10.33 15.79
N GLY A 224 -2.17 -11.43 16.00
CA GLY A 224 -1.56 -12.75 16.04
C GLY A 224 -0.86 -13.07 14.72
N PRO A 225 0.08 -14.04 14.70
CA PRO A 225 0.66 -14.52 13.45
C PRO A 225 -0.46 -14.95 12.51
N ALA A 226 -0.30 -14.66 11.21
CA ALA A 226 -1.29 -15.06 10.21
C ALA A 226 -1.57 -16.57 10.34
N PRO A 227 -2.83 -17.01 10.28
CA PRO A 227 -3.17 -18.41 10.45
C PRO A 227 -2.38 -19.25 9.42
N THR A 228 -1.52 -20.13 9.91
CA THR A 228 -0.61 -20.94 9.11
C THR A 228 -1.30 -22.16 8.49
N ASN A 229 -2.46 -22.56 9.05
CA ASN A 229 -3.19 -23.74 8.61
C ASN A 229 -4.56 -23.35 8.00
N VAL A 230 -4.53 -22.92 6.73
CA VAL A 230 -5.75 -22.59 5.96
C VAL A 230 -6.63 -23.83 5.73
N HIS A 231 -6.04 -25.02 5.81
CA HIS A 231 -6.73 -26.28 5.53
C HIS A 231 -7.77 -26.68 6.58
N THR A 232 -7.77 -26.07 7.77
CA THR A 232 -8.78 -26.39 8.80
C THR A 232 -10.11 -25.65 8.60
N TRP A 233 -10.24 -24.77 7.60
CA TRP A 233 -11.48 -24.06 7.18
C TRP A 233 -12.27 -23.30 8.25
N ILE A 234 -11.81 -23.28 9.51
CA ILE A 234 -12.42 -22.53 10.60
C ILE A 234 -11.68 -21.20 10.69
N LEU A 235 -12.14 -20.22 9.92
CA LEU A 235 -11.64 -18.86 9.97
C LEU A 235 -12.60 -18.02 10.80
N ASP A 236 -12.13 -17.48 11.93
CA ASP A 236 -12.92 -16.51 12.69
C ASP A 236 -12.90 -15.16 11.98
N LYS A 237 -14.07 -14.53 11.86
CA LYS A 237 -14.27 -13.23 11.20
C LYS A 237 -13.28 -12.18 11.72
N ASN A 238 -13.09 -12.15 13.04
CA ASN A 238 -12.21 -11.18 13.67
C ASN A 238 -10.73 -11.41 13.30
N THR A 239 -10.33 -12.67 13.09
CA THR A 239 -8.94 -13.00 12.71
C THR A 239 -8.59 -12.44 11.34
N VAL A 240 -9.55 -12.43 10.40
CA VAL A 240 -9.34 -11.86 9.06
C VAL A 240 -9.18 -10.34 9.13
N ASP A 241 -10.03 -9.67 9.90
CA ASP A 241 -10.01 -8.23 10.05
C ASP A 241 -8.78 -7.73 10.81
N LEU A 242 -8.29 -8.50 11.79
CA LEU A 242 -7.03 -8.24 12.52
C LEU A 242 -5.77 -8.26 11.64
N LEU A 243 -5.85 -8.69 10.38
CA LEU A 243 -4.73 -8.62 9.43
C LEU A 243 -4.66 -7.27 8.69
N ALA A 244 -5.75 -6.50 8.64
CA ALA A 244 -5.79 -5.19 7.98
C ALA A 244 -4.80 -4.17 8.58
N PRO A 245 -4.68 -4.05 9.92
CA PRO A 245 -3.74 -3.13 10.57
C PRO A 245 -2.30 -3.29 10.10
N ASN A 246 -1.81 -4.52 10.07
CA ASN A 246 -0.43 -4.81 9.67
C ASN A 246 -0.15 -4.40 8.23
N LYS A 247 -1.14 -4.55 7.35
CA LYS A 247 -1.02 -4.20 5.93
C LYS A 247 -1.07 -2.70 5.74
N PHE A 248 -1.94 -2.03 6.49
CA PHE A 248 -1.99 -0.57 6.52
C PHE A 248 -0.66 0.01 7.04
N VAL A 249 -0.13 -0.53 8.14
CA VAL A 249 1.21 -0.18 8.68
C VAL A 249 2.27 -0.40 7.63
N LEU A 250 2.27 -1.56 6.95
CA LEU A 250 3.26 -1.88 5.93
C LEU A 250 3.18 -0.91 4.74
N MET A 251 1.98 -0.58 4.30
CA MET A 251 1.72 0.35 3.19
C MET A 251 2.19 1.77 3.53
N SER A 252 1.89 2.22 4.75
CA SER A 252 2.30 3.53 5.25
C SER A 252 3.82 3.61 5.46
N ASN A 253 4.46 2.54 5.97
CA ASN A 253 5.92 2.42 6.07
C ASN A 253 6.65 2.53 4.72
N LYS A 254 5.97 2.16 3.64
CA LYS A 254 6.46 2.21 2.27
C LYS A 254 6.29 3.60 1.64
N ALA A 255 5.44 4.45 2.18
CA ALA A 255 5.19 5.77 1.61
C ALA A 255 6.36 6.74 1.88
N ASN A 256 6.86 7.41 0.84
CA ASN A 256 7.91 8.43 0.93
C ASN A 256 7.55 9.69 0.10
N GLY A 257 7.86 10.90 0.60
CA GLY A 257 7.59 12.14 -0.13
C GLY A 257 6.13 12.25 -0.62
N SER A 258 5.93 12.32 -1.94
CA SER A 258 4.60 12.38 -2.58
C SER A 258 3.75 11.13 -2.35
N ALA A 259 4.35 9.96 -2.13
CA ALA A 259 3.64 8.74 -1.81
C ALA A 259 2.92 8.80 -0.46
N VAL A 260 3.39 9.62 0.49
CA VAL A 260 2.67 9.83 1.77
C VAL A 260 1.31 10.46 1.52
N ARG A 261 1.24 11.45 0.63
CA ARG A 261 -0.02 12.08 0.24
C ARG A 261 -0.94 11.09 -0.45
N ALA A 262 -0.40 10.28 -1.37
CA ALA A 262 -1.17 9.25 -2.04
C ALA A 262 -1.77 8.25 -1.04
N THR A 263 -1.00 7.78 -0.06
CA THR A 263 -1.46 6.84 0.97
C THR A 263 -2.50 7.45 1.92
N LEU A 264 -2.34 8.71 2.33
CA LEU A 264 -3.27 9.36 3.26
C LEU A 264 -4.55 9.86 2.59
N LYS A 265 -4.53 10.17 1.29
CA LYS A 265 -5.69 10.70 0.56
C LYS A 265 -6.93 9.79 0.68
N PRO A 266 -6.88 8.47 0.38
CA PRO A 266 -8.03 7.59 0.56
C PRO A 266 -8.56 7.54 2.00
N LEU A 267 -7.68 7.67 3.00
CA LEU A 267 -8.07 7.68 4.41
C LEU A 267 -8.86 8.95 4.76
N PHE A 268 -8.37 10.12 4.33
CA PHE A 268 -9.10 11.38 4.50
C PHE A 268 -10.43 11.37 3.76
N THR A 269 -10.44 10.93 2.50
CA THR A 269 -11.68 10.81 1.72
C THR A 269 -12.69 9.89 2.41
N PHE A 270 -12.24 8.79 3.02
CA PHE A 270 -13.12 7.92 3.80
C PHE A 270 -13.70 8.64 5.02
N PHE A 271 -12.89 9.39 5.78
CA PHE A 271 -13.38 10.14 6.94
C PHE A 271 -14.33 11.29 6.58
N ASP A 272 -14.05 12.01 5.48
CA ASP A 272 -14.93 13.03 4.93
C ASP A 272 -16.28 12.44 4.53
N THR A 273 -16.25 11.39 3.70
CA THR A 273 -17.45 10.77 3.14
C THR A 273 -18.34 10.17 4.24
N ASN A 274 -17.73 9.58 5.26
CA ASN A 274 -18.45 8.93 6.35
C ASN A 274 -18.72 9.84 7.55
N GLN A 275 -18.29 11.12 7.51
CA GLN A 275 -18.39 12.06 8.64
C GLN A 275 -17.79 11.51 9.94
N LYS A 276 -16.65 10.81 9.84
CA LYS A 276 -15.99 10.11 10.97
C LYS A 276 -14.82 10.89 11.57
N TRP A 277 -14.67 12.18 11.28
CA TRP A 277 -13.56 12.99 11.78
C TRP A 277 -13.54 13.18 13.30
N TRP A 278 -14.70 13.39 13.92
CA TRP A 278 -14.73 13.71 15.35
C TRP A 278 -16.00 13.29 16.09
N PRO A 279 -15.87 12.80 17.34
CA PRO A 279 -14.77 11.97 17.84
C PRO A 279 -15.02 10.54 17.39
N SER A 280 -14.23 10.03 16.44
CA SER A 280 -14.22 8.59 16.18
C SER A 280 -12.90 8.01 16.67
N SER A 281 -12.98 7.06 17.60
CA SER A 281 -11.83 6.23 18.01
C SER A 281 -11.14 5.61 16.79
N LEU A 282 -11.89 5.37 15.72
CA LEU A 282 -11.39 4.93 14.42
C LEU A 282 -10.45 5.96 13.76
N ALA A 283 -10.84 7.24 13.67
CA ALA A 283 -10.01 8.27 13.03
C ALA A 283 -8.72 8.48 13.80
N THR A 284 -8.82 8.60 15.13
CA THR A 284 -7.64 8.75 16.00
C THR A 284 -6.71 7.56 15.86
N SER A 285 -7.21 6.32 16.00
CA SER A 285 -6.35 5.12 15.94
C SER A 285 -5.78 4.84 14.55
N SER A 286 -6.53 5.09 13.47
CA SER A 286 -6.03 4.92 12.11
C SER A 286 -4.94 5.94 11.78
N MET A 287 -5.09 7.18 12.25
CA MET A 287 -4.08 8.23 12.10
C MET A 287 -2.83 7.92 12.92
N GLU A 288 -2.98 7.54 14.19
CA GLU A 288 -1.86 7.12 15.04
C GLU A 288 -1.08 5.99 14.37
N LEU A 289 -1.78 4.96 13.88
CA LEU A 289 -1.17 3.84 13.17
C LEU A 289 -0.50 4.25 11.84
N ALA A 290 -1.07 5.22 11.10
CA ALA A 290 -0.43 5.80 9.92
C ALA A 290 0.84 6.57 10.27
N PHE A 291 0.82 7.39 11.31
CA PHE A 291 1.95 8.23 11.68
C PHE A 291 3.08 7.46 12.36
N ASP A 292 2.75 6.48 13.21
CA ASP A 292 3.76 5.60 13.81
C ASP A 292 4.48 4.76 12.77
N SER A 293 3.78 4.38 11.70
CA SER A 293 4.36 3.62 10.59
C SER A 293 5.10 4.50 9.58
N LEU A 294 4.75 5.77 9.43
CA LEU A 294 5.56 6.71 8.69
C LEU A 294 6.88 6.90 9.46
N LYS A 295 8.00 6.47 8.88
CA LYS A 295 9.36 6.60 9.45
C LYS A 295 9.81 8.04 9.76
N ILE A 296 8.94 9.02 9.56
CA ILE A 296 8.98 10.38 10.13
C ILE A 296 9.20 10.32 11.67
N HIS A 297 8.85 9.18 12.29
CA HIS A 297 8.97 8.83 13.71
C HIS A 297 10.32 9.17 14.40
N ARG A 298 11.49 9.20 13.75
CA ARG A 298 12.74 9.48 14.51
C ARG A 298 12.83 10.92 15.04
N SER A 299 12.20 11.90 14.39
CA SER A 299 12.22 13.30 14.86
C SER A 299 10.98 13.67 15.67
N TYR A 300 9.83 13.05 15.39
CA TYR A 300 8.54 13.45 15.94
C TYR A 300 8.17 12.78 17.28
N ASN A 301 8.49 11.49 17.51
CA ASN A 301 8.08 10.81 18.75
C ASN A 301 8.94 11.18 19.97
N ARG A 302 10.06 11.89 19.77
CA ARG A 302 10.76 12.59 20.87
C ARG A 302 9.97 13.82 21.37
N PHE A 303 9.05 14.36 20.56
CA PHE A 303 8.18 15.48 20.93
C PHE A 303 6.90 15.04 21.65
N ILE A 304 6.23 13.98 21.18
CA ILE A 304 4.98 13.50 21.81
C ILE A 304 5.20 12.94 23.22
N ALA A 305 6.34 12.29 23.48
CA ALA A 305 6.65 11.73 24.81
C ALA A 305 6.78 12.76 25.95
N LYS A 306 6.72 14.07 25.65
CA LYS A 306 6.82 15.16 26.64
C LYS A 306 5.49 15.85 26.99
N GLY A 307 4.35 15.33 26.54
CA GLY A 307 3.04 15.77 27.05
C GLY A 307 2.53 17.12 26.52
N TYR A 308 3.00 17.56 25.35
CA TYR A 308 2.44 18.73 24.67
C TYR A 308 1.31 18.32 23.71
N TYR A 309 0.24 19.12 23.66
CA TYR A 309 -1.01 18.86 22.93
C TYR A 309 -0.78 18.23 21.56
N PRO A 310 -1.08 16.92 21.38
CA PRO A 310 -0.76 16.20 20.16
C PRO A 310 -1.53 16.75 18.97
N PHE A 311 -2.70 17.34 19.18
CA PHE A 311 -3.59 17.81 18.11
C PHE A 311 -3.08 19.08 17.38
N ALA A 312 -2.45 20.02 18.09
CA ALA A 312 -2.02 21.28 17.48
C ALA A 312 -0.77 21.11 16.59
N ILE A 313 0.19 20.31 17.05
CA ILE A 313 1.41 19.99 16.27
C ILE A 313 1.06 19.05 15.10
N PHE A 314 0.15 18.09 15.33
CA PHE A 314 -0.44 17.21 14.31
C PHE A 314 -1.17 18.00 13.22
N LEU A 315 -1.96 19.00 13.60
CA LEU A 315 -2.69 19.84 12.65
C LEU A 315 -1.76 20.83 11.94
N LEU A 316 -0.74 21.37 12.62
CA LEU A 316 0.31 22.19 11.99
C LEU A 316 1.11 21.41 10.95
N THR A 317 1.44 20.13 11.20
CA THR A 317 2.10 19.26 10.21
C THR A 317 1.17 18.88 9.05
N LEU A 318 -0.12 18.64 9.33
CA LEU A 318 -1.13 18.41 8.29
C LEU A 318 -1.32 19.65 7.42
N ILE A 319 -1.41 20.84 8.04
CA ILE A 319 -1.48 22.15 7.37
C ILE A 319 -0.21 22.42 6.56
N HIS A 320 0.98 22.06 7.07
CA HIS A 320 2.22 22.15 6.29
C HIS A 320 2.19 21.23 5.06
N LEU A 321 1.76 19.97 5.21
CA LEU A 321 1.62 19.05 4.08
C LEU A 321 0.56 19.51 3.06
N PHE A 322 -0.52 20.15 3.52
CA PHE A 322 -1.63 20.62 2.66
C PHE A 322 -1.34 21.95 1.97
N LEU A 323 -0.71 22.92 2.67
CA LEU A 323 -0.42 24.25 2.13
C LEU A 323 0.74 24.26 1.13
N PHE A 324 1.75 23.37 1.28
CA PHE A 324 2.83 23.22 0.28
C PHE A 324 2.45 22.32 -0.91
N SER A 325 1.19 21.89 -1.00
CA SER A 325 0.66 21.06 -2.08
C SER A 325 -0.11 21.82 -3.16
N TYR A 326 -0.18 23.16 -3.10
CA TYR A 326 -0.61 24.01 -4.22
C TYR A 326 0.60 24.46 -5.04
N PRO A 327 0.59 24.37 -6.37
CA PRO A 327 1.63 25.01 -7.17
C PRO A 327 1.54 26.51 -6.92
N VAL A 328 2.61 27.10 -6.39
CA VAL A 328 2.77 28.54 -6.37
C VAL A 328 2.82 28.98 -7.83
N VAL A 329 1.76 29.64 -8.31
CA VAL A 329 1.77 30.34 -9.59
C VAL A 329 2.72 31.51 -9.43
N MET A 330 3.98 31.32 -9.80
CA MET A 330 4.96 32.40 -9.94
C MET A 330 4.66 33.16 -11.24
N ASP A 331 4.76 34.48 -11.21
CA ASP A 331 4.58 35.35 -12.37
C ASP A 331 5.49 34.91 -13.53
N ALA A 332 4.88 34.63 -14.68
CA ALA A 332 5.44 33.87 -15.80
C ALA A 332 6.36 34.68 -16.74
N ASN A 333 7.03 35.73 -16.25
CA ASN A 333 7.67 36.69 -17.14
C ASN A 333 9.19 36.58 -17.27
N ASP A 334 9.87 35.57 -16.70
CA ASP A 334 11.32 35.45 -16.88
C ASP A 334 11.89 34.04 -16.58
N ILE A 335 11.33 32.99 -17.17
CA ILE A 335 11.84 31.61 -16.97
C ILE A 335 12.20 30.99 -18.32
N ASP A 336 13.48 30.65 -18.48
CA ASP A 336 14.06 29.89 -19.60
C ASP A 336 13.48 28.45 -19.59
N ASP A 337 13.06 27.96 -20.76
CA ASP A 337 12.33 26.68 -20.92
C ASP A 337 13.10 25.45 -20.40
N GLN A 338 14.43 25.57 -20.19
CA GLN A 338 15.28 24.53 -19.59
C GLN A 338 15.10 24.38 -18.07
N ASP A 339 14.67 25.43 -17.36
CA ASP A 339 14.45 25.39 -15.91
C ASP A 339 13.11 24.72 -15.54
N LEU A 340 12.15 24.70 -16.47
CA LEU A 340 10.85 24.05 -16.27
C LEU A 340 10.96 22.52 -16.13
N ILE A 341 11.99 21.92 -16.74
CA ILE A 341 12.21 20.47 -16.75
C ILE A 341 13.08 20.03 -15.56
N THR A 342 13.83 20.94 -14.94
CA THR A 342 14.70 20.62 -13.81
C THR A 342 14.23 21.14 -12.46
N MET A 343 13.19 22.02 -12.40
CA MET A 343 12.53 22.59 -11.21
C MET A 343 13.31 22.42 -9.90
N LYS A 344 14.52 22.97 -9.86
CA LYS A 344 15.26 23.11 -8.61
C LYS A 344 14.75 24.40 -7.99
N LEU A 345 13.93 24.28 -6.95
CA LEU A 345 13.62 25.41 -6.08
C LEU A 345 14.95 26.06 -5.66
N PRO A 346 15.07 27.40 -5.72
CA PRO A 346 16.24 28.08 -5.19
C PRO A 346 16.46 27.65 -3.75
N ILE A 347 17.73 27.53 -3.33
CA ILE A 347 18.06 26.89 -2.05
C ILE A 347 17.31 27.50 -0.87
N ASP A 348 17.06 28.82 -0.89
CA ASP A 348 16.34 29.55 0.17
C ASP A 348 14.84 29.22 0.26
N TYR A 349 14.27 28.61 -0.78
CA TYR A 349 12.84 28.26 -0.87
C TYR A 349 12.59 26.77 -0.73
N LEU A 350 13.62 25.99 -0.39
CA LEU A 350 13.42 24.58 -0.09
C LEU A 350 12.51 24.42 1.14
N PRO A 351 11.52 23.51 1.09
CA PRO A 351 10.62 23.27 2.21
C PRO A 351 11.37 22.95 3.50
N GLY A 352 10.91 23.53 4.62
CA GLY A 352 11.54 23.36 5.93
C GLY A 352 12.68 24.34 6.24
N LEU A 353 13.02 25.24 5.32
CA LEU A 353 13.93 26.35 5.60
C LEU A 353 13.19 27.59 6.12
N ASP A 354 13.98 28.54 6.63
CA ASP A 354 13.50 29.73 7.32
C ASP A 354 12.49 30.55 6.49
N LYS A 355 12.85 30.88 5.24
CA LYS A 355 12.06 31.77 4.37
C LYS A 355 10.66 31.24 4.04
N PRO A 356 10.46 29.99 3.54
CA PRO A 356 9.12 29.48 3.27
C PRO A 356 8.31 29.29 4.55
N THR A 357 8.95 28.92 5.65
CA THR A 357 8.29 28.80 6.96
C THR A 357 7.74 30.16 7.42
N LYS A 358 8.55 31.22 7.30
CA LYS A 358 8.13 32.59 7.58
C LYS A 358 6.95 33.02 6.71
N MET A 359 6.98 32.72 5.41
CA MET A 359 5.89 33.06 4.50
C MET A 359 4.56 32.44 4.92
N VAL A 360 4.56 31.15 5.30
CA VAL A 360 3.35 30.47 5.76
C VAL A 360 2.84 31.04 7.08
N LEU A 361 3.73 31.28 8.04
CA LEU A 361 3.37 31.83 9.34
C LEU A 361 2.87 33.28 9.25
N LYS A 362 3.15 34.00 8.17
CA LYS A 362 2.59 35.34 7.93
C LYS A 362 1.19 35.32 7.31
N HIS A 363 0.68 34.16 6.90
CA HIS A 363 -0.64 34.05 6.27
C HIS A 363 -1.78 34.27 7.29
N ALA A 364 -2.75 35.11 6.96
CA ALA A 364 -3.83 35.52 7.89
C ALA A 364 -4.60 34.34 8.51
N THR A 365 -4.91 33.30 7.72
CA THR A 365 -5.58 32.09 8.23
C THR A 365 -4.73 31.34 9.26
N VAL A 366 -3.41 31.33 9.08
CA VAL A 366 -2.48 30.67 10.01
C VAL A 366 -2.37 31.49 11.30
N VAL A 367 -2.32 32.82 11.18
CA VAL A 367 -2.36 33.74 12.33
C VAL A 367 -3.64 33.54 13.16
N ASP A 368 -4.80 33.54 12.51
CA ASP A 368 -6.10 33.34 13.17
C ASP A 368 -6.17 32.00 13.87
N PHE A 369 -5.68 30.95 13.21
CA PHE A 369 -5.63 29.61 13.76
C PHE A 369 -4.73 29.50 15.00
N ILE A 370 -3.51 30.06 14.94
CA ILE A 370 -2.57 30.05 16.06
C ILE A 370 -3.14 30.86 17.24
N ALA A 371 -3.65 32.06 16.98
CA ALA A 371 -4.22 32.93 18.01
C ALA A 371 -5.46 32.30 18.68
N ASN A 372 -6.33 31.66 17.89
CA ASN A 372 -7.47 30.92 18.42
C ASN A 372 -7.01 29.73 19.28
N THR A 373 -6.03 28.97 18.82
CA THR A 373 -5.58 27.77 19.53
C THR A 373 -4.89 28.10 20.86
N LEU A 374 -4.04 29.14 20.89
CA LEU A 374 -3.27 29.49 22.09
C LEU A 374 -4.08 30.29 23.10
N LEU A 375 -4.95 31.19 22.64
CA LEU A 375 -5.58 32.20 23.48
C LEU A 375 -7.11 32.24 23.34
N ASN A 376 -7.71 31.31 22.60
CA ASN A 376 -9.14 31.33 22.24
C ASN A 376 -9.58 32.65 21.55
N ALA A 377 -8.64 33.33 20.88
CA ALA A 377 -8.93 34.59 20.20
C ALA A 377 -9.86 34.35 18.99
N PRO A 378 -10.89 35.19 18.78
CA PRO A 378 -11.69 35.14 17.57
C PRO A 378 -10.85 35.37 16.29
N PRO A 379 -11.31 34.91 15.11
CA PRO A 379 -10.64 35.20 13.85
C PRO A 379 -10.46 36.71 13.64
N ARG A 380 -9.37 37.08 12.96
CA ARG A 380 -8.93 38.46 12.68
C ARG A 380 -8.60 39.29 13.91
N THR A 381 -8.44 38.68 15.08
CA THR A 381 -8.04 39.41 16.30
C THR A 381 -6.57 39.82 16.25
N TYR A 382 -5.72 39.02 15.61
CA TYR A 382 -4.28 39.27 15.51
C TYR A 382 -3.87 39.72 14.11
N THR A 383 -2.72 40.38 14.04
CA THR A 383 -2.03 40.71 12.79
C THR A 383 -0.53 40.54 12.95
N VAL A 384 0.14 40.19 11.85
CA VAL A 384 1.59 40.13 11.78
C VAL A 384 2.16 41.54 11.87
N THR A 385 3.20 41.73 12.68
CA THR A 385 3.96 42.98 12.78
C THR A 385 5.45 42.75 12.55
N ASP A 386 6.23 43.83 12.62
CA ASP A 386 7.68 43.75 12.50
C ASP A 386 8.30 42.89 13.60
N ALA A 387 9.35 42.17 13.21
CA ALA A 387 10.12 41.21 14.00
C ALA A 387 10.85 41.84 15.19
N ASP A 388 11.13 43.14 15.10
CA ASP A 388 11.78 43.93 16.15
C ASP A 388 10.71 44.54 17.05
N TRP A 389 10.42 43.88 18.18
CA TRP A 389 9.42 44.33 19.15
C TRP A 389 10.05 44.43 20.54
N ASN A 390 10.00 45.61 21.16
CA ASN A 390 10.53 45.88 22.51
C ASN A 390 12.00 45.47 22.73
N ASN A 391 12.90 45.78 21.77
CA ASN A 391 14.31 45.37 21.78
C ASN A 391 14.55 43.84 21.76
N MET A 392 13.49 43.04 21.60
CA MET A 392 13.60 41.63 21.31
C MET A 392 13.45 41.42 19.80
N ARG A 393 14.33 40.58 19.25
CA ARG A 393 14.32 40.21 17.85
C ARG A 393 13.75 38.81 17.75
N SER A 394 12.51 38.71 17.29
CA SER A 394 11.87 37.42 17.00
C SER A 394 11.72 37.25 15.50
N ASP A 395 11.61 36.02 15.02
CA ASP A 395 11.38 35.80 13.60
C ASP A 395 10.03 36.35 13.12
N ILE A 396 8.99 36.21 13.94
CA ILE A 396 7.62 36.71 13.68
C ILE A 396 6.95 37.15 14.97
N VAL A 397 6.29 38.32 14.92
CA VAL A 397 5.44 38.85 15.99
C VAL A 397 4.00 38.92 15.52
N TYR A 398 3.05 38.43 16.33
CA TYR A 398 1.64 38.74 16.18
C TYR A 398 1.18 39.68 17.29
N LEU A 399 0.59 40.80 16.90
CA LEU A 399 -0.04 41.75 17.83
C LEU A 399 -1.57 41.71 17.70
N PRO A 400 -2.30 41.87 18.81
CA PRO A 400 -3.74 42.10 18.75
C PRO A 400 -4.02 43.40 17.98
N ARG A 401 -5.01 43.39 17.09
CA ARG A 401 -5.40 44.58 16.32
C ARG A 401 -5.99 45.69 17.18
N LEU A 402 -6.55 45.33 18.33
CA LEU A 402 -7.15 46.26 19.28
C LEU A 402 -6.26 46.29 20.52
N GLU A 403 -5.59 47.42 20.76
CA GLU A 403 -4.73 47.64 21.93
C GLU A 403 -5.48 47.44 23.26
N THR A 404 -6.82 47.59 23.25
CA THR A 404 -7.68 47.40 24.43
C THR A 404 -8.20 45.97 24.61
N SER A 405 -7.76 45.01 23.79
CA SER A 405 -8.25 43.62 23.87
C SER A 405 -7.78 42.88 25.14
N GLY A 406 -6.77 43.39 25.83
CA GLY A 406 -6.18 42.71 27.00
C GLY A 406 -5.45 41.41 26.66
N LEU A 407 -5.29 41.09 25.37
CA LEU A 407 -4.62 39.88 24.91
C LEU A 407 -3.11 40.13 24.75
N PRO A 408 -2.24 39.18 25.13
CA PRO A 408 -0.80 39.34 25.04
C PRO A 408 -0.30 39.20 23.58
N PRO A 409 0.86 39.81 23.24
CA PRO A 409 1.52 39.54 21.96
C PRO A 409 1.99 38.08 21.86
N ILE A 410 2.08 37.55 20.65
CA ILE A 410 2.60 36.20 20.38
C ILE A 410 3.93 36.35 19.62
N LEU A 411 5.01 35.88 20.22
CA LEU A 411 6.34 35.85 19.61
C LEU A 411 6.62 34.43 19.09
N ILE A 412 7.10 34.33 17.85
CA ILE A 412 7.40 33.06 17.20
C ILE A 412 8.85 33.10 16.72
N GLU A 413 9.63 32.12 17.17
CA GLU A 413 10.99 31.88 16.71
C GLU A 413 11.06 30.58 15.90
N ILE A 414 11.76 30.61 14.77
CA ILE A 414 11.88 29.51 13.82
C ILE A 414 13.31 28.97 13.90
N GLN A 415 13.44 27.76 14.43
CA GLN A 415 14.73 27.10 14.56
C GLN A 415 14.78 25.82 13.73
N ASN A 416 15.83 25.66 12.92
CA ASN A 416 16.05 24.44 12.15
C ASN A 416 16.37 23.25 13.07
N THR A 417 17.05 23.51 14.20
CA THR A 417 17.37 22.51 15.21
C THR A 417 17.20 23.09 16.61
N LEU A 418 16.26 22.54 17.38
CA LEU A 418 16.06 22.91 18.78
C LEU A 418 17.15 22.24 19.63
N ASN A 419 18.06 23.04 20.18
CA ASN A 419 19.07 22.57 21.13
C ASN A 419 18.68 22.97 22.57
N GLY A 420 19.17 22.23 23.57
CA GLY A 420 18.84 22.50 24.97
C GLY A 420 19.37 23.84 25.49
N VAL A 421 20.40 24.39 24.84
CA VAL A 421 20.99 25.69 25.19
C VAL A 421 20.04 26.84 24.82
N PHE A 422 19.39 26.74 23.66
CA PHE A 422 18.44 27.72 23.14
C PHE A 422 17.17 27.79 23.99
N LEU A 423 16.62 26.63 24.38
CA LEU A 423 15.45 26.58 25.26
C LEU A 423 15.73 27.17 26.66
N LEU A 424 17.00 27.18 27.09
CA LEU A 424 17.41 27.74 28.38
C LEU A 424 17.80 29.22 28.30
N SER A 425 18.26 29.73 27.15
CA SER A 425 18.64 31.14 27.00
C SER A 425 17.43 32.07 26.94
N ASP A 426 16.34 31.65 26.29
CA ASP A 426 15.20 32.54 26.04
C ASP A 426 14.21 32.57 27.21
N PHE A 427 14.16 31.51 28.02
CA PHE A 427 13.32 31.46 29.23
C PHE A 427 13.89 32.26 30.42
N VAL A 428 15.13 32.75 30.34
CA VAL A 428 15.78 33.54 31.41
C VAL A 428 15.58 35.05 31.18
N LEU A 429 15.06 35.47 30.02
CA LEU A 429 14.91 36.88 29.63
C LEU A 429 13.46 37.35 29.44
N ALA A 430 12.46 36.49 29.65
CA ALA A 430 11.04 36.84 29.72
C ALA A 430 10.52 36.65 31.16
#